data_AF-A0A6S7C9V3-F1
#
_entry.id   AF-A0A6S7C9V3-F1
#
_cell.length_a   1.000
_cell.length_b   1.000
_cell.length_c   1.000
_cell.angle_alpha   90.00
_cell.angle_beta   90.00
_cell.angle_gamma   90.00
#
_symmetry.space_group_name_H-M   'P 1'
#
loop_
_entity.id
_entity.type
_entity.pdbx_description
1 polymer ?
#
loop_
_entity_poly.entity_id
_entity_poly.type
_entity_poly.pdbx_seq_one_letter_code
_entity_poly.pdbx_strand_id
1 'polypeptide(L)'
;MKPFDLEAVKRGEPLVTRKGKAAKFIVHVPECDPAYRVIALVEGQHLTNSYYEDGRIGRPGDSDIDLFMAPKKRTVYVNVYGNRNDLDSGPKLGGFDTEDLARENSIGTVFRVVAVAVPIEIED
;
A
#
# COMPACT_ATOMS: atom_id res chain seq x y z
N MET A 1 4.86 -2.47 4.27
CA MET A 1 3.48 -2.88 4.63
C MET A 1 3.12 -2.20 5.95
N LYS A 2 1.89 -1.71 6.09
CA LYS A 2 1.44 -1.06 7.32
C LYS A 2 1.11 -2.14 8.38
N PRO A 3 1.51 -1.96 9.66
CA PRO A 3 1.15 -2.90 10.73
C PRO A 3 -0.35 -3.13 10.80
N PHE A 4 -0.77 -4.31 11.27
CA PHE A 4 -2.19 -4.62 11.49
C PHE A 4 -2.84 -3.60 12.44
N ASP A 5 -4.06 -3.17 12.11
CA ASP A 5 -4.89 -2.29 12.93
C ASP A 5 -6.29 -2.89 13.04
N LEU A 6 -6.61 -3.39 14.24
CA LEU A 6 -7.88 -4.05 14.54
C LEU A 6 -9.09 -3.14 14.29
N GLU A 7 -8.99 -1.86 14.61
CA GLU A 7 -10.10 -0.93 14.44
C GLU A 7 -10.29 -0.55 12.98
N ALA A 8 -9.19 -0.45 12.21
CA ALA A 8 -9.26 -0.27 10.76
C ALA A 8 -9.96 -1.43 10.05
N VAL A 9 -9.62 -2.67 10.40
CA VAL A 9 -10.26 -3.84 9.76
C VAL A 9 -11.73 -4.01 10.15
N LYS A 10 -12.11 -3.64 11.38
CA LYS A 10 -13.52 -3.58 11.79
C LYS A 10 -14.32 -2.57 10.97
N ARG A 11 -13.68 -1.48 10.50
CA ARG A 11 -14.28 -0.51 9.56
C ARG A 11 -14.32 -1.03 8.11
N GLY A 12 -13.77 -2.21 7.84
CA GLY A 12 -13.71 -2.82 6.51
C GLY A 12 -12.49 -2.43 5.69
N GLU A 13 -11.45 -1.85 6.31
CA GLU A 13 -10.20 -1.58 5.59
C GLU A 13 -9.52 -2.89 5.16
N PRO A 14 -8.94 -2.94 3.94
CA PRO A 14 -8.44 -4.17 3.35
C PRO A 14 -7.22 -4.73 4.08
N LEU A 15 -7.13 -6.06 4.10
CA LEU A 15 -6.04 -6.83 4.69
C LEU A 15 -5.25 -7.62 3.65
N VAL A 16 -3.98 -7.82 3.95
CA VAL A 16 -3.10 -8.72 3.22
C VAL A 16 -2.24 -9.52 4.20
N THR A 17 -1.74 -10.67 3.76
CA THR A 17 -0.70 -11.39 4.48
C THR A 17 0.67 -10.76 4.24
N ARG A 18 1.68 -11.16 5.02
CA ARG A 18 3.09 -10.80 4.79
C ARG A 18 3.58 -11.07 3.36
N LYS A 19 3.05 -12.12 2.71
CA LYS A 19 3.36 -12.46 1.31
C LYS A 19 2.51 -11.71 0.27
N GLY A 20 1.67 -10.78 0.71
CA GLY A 20 0.84 -9.95 -0.17
C GLY A 20 -0.45 -10.61 -0.65
N LYS A 21 -0.85 -11.76 -0.09
CA LYS A 21 -2.15 -12.38 -0.43
C LYS A 21 -3.27 -11.63 0.25
N ALA A 22 -4.40 -11.42 -0.42
CA ALA A 22 -5.54 -10.78 0.20
C ALA A 22 -6.08 -11.62 1.37
N ALA A 23 -6.58 -10.96 2.41
CA ALA A 23 -7.26 -11.61 3.53
C ALA A 23 -8.59 -10.91 3.82
N LYS A 24 -9.60 -11.71 4.16
CA LYS A 24 -10.93 -11.23 4.52
C LYS A 24 -11.11 -11.36 6.02
N PHE A 25 -11.24 -10.22 6.71
CA PHE A 25 -11.70 -10.20 8.11
C PHE A 25 -13.12 -10.75 8.20
N ILE A 26 -13.36 -11.62 9.19
CA ILE A 26 -14.67 -12.24 9.42
C ILE A 26 -15.28 -11.69 10.70
N VAL A 27 -14.58 -11.84 11.83
CA VAL A 27 -15.09 -11.43 13.14
C VAL A 27 -13.96 -11.20 14.13
N HIS A 28 -14.23 -10.35 15.12
CA HIS A 28 -13.43 -10.19 16.32
C HIS A 28 -14.26 -10.62 17.53
N VAL A 29 -13.79 -11.62 18.27
CA VAL A 29 -14.44 -12.21 19.45
C VAL A 29 -13.51 -12.02 20.66
N PRO A 30 -13.61 -10.90 21.39
CA PRO A 30 -12.68 -10.57 22.48
C PRO A 30 -12.76 -11.55 23.66
N GLU A 31 -13.86 -12.29 23.80
CA GLU A 31 -14.07 -13.30 24.84
C GLU A 31 -13.25 -14.58 24.61
N CYS A 32 -12.74 -14.80 23.39
CA CYS A 32 -11.86 -15.92 23.10
C CYS A 32 -10.49 -15.75 23.77
N ASP A 33 -9.78 -16.87 23.91
CA ASP A 33 -8.35 -16.86 24.23
C ASP A 33 -7.60 -15.90 23.28
N PRO A 34 -6.62 -15.11 23.77
CA PRO A 34 -5.94 -14.10 22.97
C PRO A 34 -5.42 -14.57 21.61
N ALA A 35 -5.06 -15.85 21.46
CA ALA A 35 -4.58 -16.41 20.20
C ALA A 35 -5.68 -16.61 19.14
N TYR A 36 -6.95 -16.48 19.50
CA TYR A 36 -8.10 -16.82 18.66
C TYR A 36 -9.11 -15.69 18.47
N ARG A 37 -8.79 -14.47 18.90
CA ARG A 37 -9.77 -13.37 18.94
C ARG A 37 -10.11 -12.80 17.58
N VAL A 38 -9.22 -12.89 16.59
CA VAL A 38 -9.47 -12.39 15.23
C VAL A 38 -9.60 -13.57 14.29
N ILE A 39 -10.70 -13.66 13.53
CA ILE A 39 -10.90 -14.72 12.52
C ILE A 39 -10.85 -14.09 11.13
N ALA A 40 -10.03 -14.66 10.25
CA ALA A 40 -9.92 -14.22 8.86
C ALA A 40 -9.75 -15.39 7.88
N LEU A 41 -10.15 -15.17 6.63
CA LEU A 41 -9.95 -16.09 5.51
C LEU A 41 -8.90 -15.54 4.57
N VAL A 42 -7.81 -16.29 4.34
CA VAL A 42 -6.75 -15.90 3.40
C VAL A 42 -7.09 -16.39 2.00
N GLU A 43 -6.84 -15.57 0.99
CA GLU A 43 -7.03 -15.92 -0.42
C GLU A 43 -6.29 -17.21 -0.81
N GLY A 44 -7.02 -18.08 -1.51
CA GLY A 44 -6.53 -19.39 -1.93
C GLY A 44 -6.52 -20.44 -0.82
N GLN A 45 -7.00 -20.11 0.39
CA GLN A 45 -7.28 -21.09 1.43
C GLN A 45 -8.78 -21.39 1.52
N HIS A 46 -9.12 -22.59 1.99
CA HIS A 46 -10.51 -23.05 2.16
C HIS A 46 -10.94 -23.10 3.63
N LEU A 47 -10.04 -22.81 4.57
CA LEU A 47 -10.29 -22.79 5.99
C LEU A 47 -9.99 -21.39 6.55
N THR A 48 -10.75 -21.01 7.58
CA THR A 48 -10.48 -19.79 8.34
C THR A 48 -9.30 -20.00 9.27
N ASN A 49 -8.52 -18.94 9.49
CA ASN A 49 -7.46 -18.89 10.48
C ASN A 49 -7.86 -17.98 11.64
N SER A 50 -7.32 -18.26 12.81
CA SER A 50 -7.48 -17.40 13.98
C SER A 50 -6.16 -16.71 14.30
N TYR A 51 -6.24 -15.47 14.77
CA TYR A 51 -5.13 -14.56 14.94
C TYR A 51 -5.26 -13.82 16.27
N TYR A 52 -4.11 -13.34 16.77
CA TYR A 52 -4.03 -12.35 17.83
C TYR A 52 -4.54 -10.98 17.32
N GLU A 53 -4.87 -10.09 18.25
CA GLU A 53 -5.30 -8.71 17.95
C GLU A 53 -4.21 -7.84 17.31
N ASP A 54 -2.96 -8.30 17.27
CA ASP A 54 -1.85 -7.68 16.54
C ASP A 54 -1.64 -8.26 15.12
N GLY A 55 -2.55 -9.12 14.65
CA GLY A 55 -2.55 -9.71 13.31
C GLY A 55 -1.66 -10.94 13.16
N ARG A 56 -0.93 -11.37 14.21
CA ARG A 56 -0.10 -12.58 14.15
C ARG A 56 -0.95 -13.84 14.25
N ILE A 57 -0.53 -14.91 13.57
CA ILE A 57 -1.24 -16.22 13.67
C ILE A 57 -0.70 -17.08 14.82
N GLY A 58 0.49 -16.80 15.32
CA GLY A 58 1.19 -17.63 16.30
C GLY A 58 2.34 -16.92 16.98
N ARG A 59 2.93 -17.57 17.99
CA ARG A 59 4.17 -17.15 18.66
C ARG A 59 5.07 -18.36 18.94
N PRO A 60 6.41 -18.20 18.96
CA PRO A 60 7.19 -17.01 18.62
C PRO A 60 7.54 -16.93 17.11
N GLY A 61 7.83 -15.72 16.63
CA GLY A 61 8.34 -15.49 15.27
C GLY A 61 7.34 -14.86 14.31
N ASP A 62 7.82 -14.62 13.09
CA ASP A 62 7.05 -14.11 11.97
C ASP A 62 6.49 -15.29 11.16
N SER A 63 5.24 -15.17 10.71
CA SER A 63 4.59 -16.10 9.79
C SER A 63 4.29 -15.45 8.45
N ASP A 64 4.35 -16.24 7.38
CA ASP A 64 4.00 -15.83 6.02
C ASP A 64 2.53 -15.41 5.87
N ILE A 65 1.69 -15.87 6.81
CA ILE A 65 0.25 -15.58 6.85
C ILE A 65 -0.15 -14.62 7.95
N ASP A 66 0.82 -14.00 8.65
CA ASP A 66 0.55 -12.84 9.52
C ASP A 66 -0.16 -11.75 8.70
N LEU A 67 -1.14 -11.10 9.33
CA LEU A 67 -1.98 -10.08 8.72
C LEU A 67 -1.34 -8.69 8.85
N PHE A 68 -1.51 -7.89 7.81
CA PHE A 68 -1.09 -6.50 7.70
C PHE A 68 -2.19 -5.70 7.01
N MET A 69 -2.22 -4.39 7.22
CA MET A 69 -3.09 -3.53 6.43
C MET A 69 -2.58 -3.49 5.00
N ALA A 70 -3.50 -3.64 4.04
CA ALA A 70 -3.16 -3.54 2.62
C ALA A 70 -2.64 -2.13 2.30
N PRO A 71 -1.64 -2.01 1.41
CA PRO A 71 -1.16 -0.70 0.98
C PRO A 71 -2.31 0.06 0.31
N LYS A 72 -2.45 1.34 0.68
CA LYS A 72 -3.39 2.24 -0.01
C LYS A 72 -2.64 2.80 -1.21
N LYS A 73 -3.07 2.41 -2.40
CA LYS A 73 -2.52 2.93 -3.65
C LYS A 73 -3.30 4.16 -4.08
N ARG A 74 -2.59 5.17 -4.57
CA ARG A 74 -3.20 6.31 -5.25
C ARG A 74 -2.43 6.63 -6.52
N THR A 75 -3.13 7.18 -7.49
CA THR A 75 -2.51 7.70 -8.71
C THR A 75 -1.98 9.10 -8.44
N VAL A 76 -0.73 9.33 -8.83
CA VAL A 76 -0.13 10.67 -8.95
C VAL A 76 0.36 10.85 -10.39
N TYR A 77 0.57 12.10 -10.78
CA TYR A 77 0.98 12.46 -12.12
C TYR A 77 2.39 13.05 -12.09
N VAL A 78 3.27 12.54 -12.93
CA VAL A 78 4.68 12.94 -12.95
C VAL A 78 5.03 13.59 -14.30
N ASN A 79 5.67 14.76 -14.22
CA ASN A 79 6.37 15.34 -15.36
C ASN A 79 7.82 14.84 -15.37
N VAL A 80 8.27 14.36 -16.53
CA VAL A 80 9.62 13.84 -16.74
C VAL A 80 10.38 14.82 -17.62
N TYR A 81 11.51 15.29 -17.11
CA TYR A 81 12.38 16.24 -17.79
C TYR A 81 13.73 15.59 -18.10
N GLY A 82 14.22 15.84 -19.32
CA GLY A 82 15.57 15.47 -19.72
C GLY A 82 16.61 16.32 -19.01
N ASN A 83 17.86 15.88 -19.08
CA ASN A 83 18.98 16.62 -18.54
C ASN A 83 19.10 17.99 -19.22
N ARG A 84 19.38 19.02 -18.42
CA ARG A 84 19.62 20.38 -18.92
C ARG A 84 21.02 20.53 -19.51
N ASN A 85 21.98 19.78 -18.96
CA ASN A 85 23.39 19.76 -19.36
C ASN A 85 24.08 18.49 -18.83
N ASP A 86 25.34 18.28 -19.22
CA ASP A 86 26.14 17.09 -18.85
C ASP A 86 26.47 17.00 -17.34
N LEU A 87 26.16 18.04 -16.56
CA LEU A 87 26.34 18.09 -15.11
C LEU A 87 25.14 17.54 -14.34
N ASP A 88 24.00 17.33 -14.99
CA ASP A 88 22.84 16.72 -14.34
C ASP A 88 23.09 15.24 -14.06
N SER A 89 22.94 14.84 -12.80
CA SER A 89 23.10 13.45 -12.35
C SER A 89 21.95 12.51 -12.78
N GLY A 90 21.05 12.97 -13.66
CA GLY A 90 19.88 12.21 -14.13
C GLY A 90 18.67 13.10 -14.42
N PRO A 91 17.59 12.51 -14.99
CA PRO A 91 16.37 13.23 -15.34
C PRO A 91 15.72 13.86 -14.11
N LYS A 92 15.15 15.05 -14.27
CA LYS A 92 14.39 15.72 -13.20
C LYS A 92 12.92 15.29 -13.27
N LEU A 93 12.28 15.23 -12.12
CA LEU A 93 10.89 14.80 -11.97
C LEU A 93 10.12 15.80 -11.12
N GLY A 94 8.85 16.03 -11.45
CA GLY A 94 7.90 16.75 -10.61
C GLY A 94 6.62 15.94 -10.47
N GLY A 95 6.22 15.66 -9.22
CA GLY A 95 5.01 14.87 -8.91
C GLY A 95 3.86 15.75 -8.45
N PHE A 96 2.65 15.39 -8.87
CA PHE A 96 1.42 16.15 -8.66
C PHE A 96 0.25 15.21 -8.35
N ASP A 97 -0.72 15.68 -7.56
CA ASP A 97 -1.88 14.86 -7.19
C ASP A 97 -2.91 14.70 -8.32
N THR A 98 -2.91 15.61 -9.31
CA THR A 98 -3.88 15.61 -10.42
C THR A 98 -3.19 15.83 -11.77
N GLU A 99 -3.83 15.37 -12.84
CA GLU A 99 -3.33 15.53 -14.21
C GLU A 99 -3.24 17.01 -14.60
N ASP A 100 -4.28 17.78 -14.30
CA ASP A 100 -4.36 19.21 -14.62
C ASP A 100 -3.23 19.99 -13.94
N LEU A 101 -2.98 19.73 -12.66
CA LEU A 101 -1.89 20.37 -11.93
C LEU A 101 -0.54 20.03 -12.55
N ALA A 102 -0.34 18.78 -12.98
CA ALA A 102 0.88 18.40 -13.69
C ALA A 102 1.03 19.14 -15.03
N ARG A 103 -0.05 19.29 -15.80
CA ARG A 103 -0.02 20.00 -17.09
C ARG A 103 0.27 21.49 -16.92
N GLU A 104 -0.41 22.15 -15.99
CA GLU A 104 -0.22 23.57 -15.65
C GLU A 104 1.20 23.87 -15.17
N ASN A 105 1.82 22.94 -14.45
CA ASN A 105 3.17 23.08 -13.90
C ASN A 105 4.25 22.43 -14.77
N SER A 106 3.96 22.17 -16.05
CA SER A 106 4.98 21.68 -17.00
C SER A 106 5.93 22.80 -17.43
N ILE A 107 7.22 22.69 -17.08
CA ILE A 107 8.21 23.78 -17.25
C ILE A 107 9.08 23.55 -18.49
N GLY A 108 8.44 23.55 -19.67
CA GLY A 108 9.15 23.34 -20.95
C GLY A 108 10.05 24.47 -21.40
N THR A 109 10.01 25.62 -20.72
CA THR A 109 10.88 26.77 -20.99
C THR A 109 12.27 26.63 -20.38
N VAL A 110 12.42 25.82 -19.31
CA VAL A 110 13.69 25.67 -18.57
C VAL A 110 14.32 24.30 -18.81
N PHE A 111 13.49 23.28 -19.00
CA PHE A 111 13.94 21.91 -19.20
C PHE A 111 13.36 21.33 -20.49
N ARG A 112 14.12 20.43 -21.15
CA ARG A 112 13.57 19.60 -22.22
C ARG A 112 12.53 18.67 -21.62
N VAL A 113 11.28 18.84 -22.00
CA VAL A 113 10.19 17.95 -21.58
C VAL A 113 10.34 16.61 -22.31
N VAL A 114 10.32 15.52 -21.55
CA VAL A 114 10.32 14.15 -22.07
C VAL A 114 8.91 13.58 -22.03
N ALA A 115 8.20 13.76 -20.92
CA ALA A 115 6.80 13.39 -20.77
C ALA A 115 6.08 14.33 -19.81
N VAL A 116 4.79 14.53 -20.02
CA VAL A 116 3.93 15.40 -19.19
C VAL A 116 2.79 14.56 -18.63
N ALA A 117 2.51 14.76 -17.34
CA ALA A 117 1.39 14.16 -16.62
C ALA A 117 1.28 12.64 -16.80
N VAL A 118 2.41 11.93 -16.62
CA VAL A 118 2.43 10.47 -16.65
C VAL A 118 1.78 9.94 -15.37
N PRO A 119 0.66 9.20 -15.46
CA PRO A 119 0.05 8.61 -14.28
C PRO A 119 0.91 7.47 -13.75
N ILE A 120 1.20 7.49 -12.46
CA ILE A 120 1.88 6.40 -11.75
C ILE A 120 1.10 6.05 -10.48
N GLU A 121 1.07 4.78 -10.13
CA GLU A 121 0.55 4.34 -8.84
C GLU A 121 1.66 4.39 -7.78
N ILE A 122 1.37 5.03 -6.66
CA ILE A 122 2.24 5.04 -5.47
C ILE A 122 1.49 4.49 -4.27
N GLU A 123 2.23 3.98 -3.28
CA GLU A 123 1.69 3.58 -1.99
C GLU A 123 1.82 4.73 -0.99
N ASP A 124 0.73 5.06 -0.29
CA ASP A 124 0.70 5.96 0.87
C ASP A 124 1.19 5.29 2.16
#